data_AF-V7PNP2-F1
#
_entry.id   AF-V7PNP2-F1
#
_cell.length_a   1.000
_cell.length_b   1.000
_cell.length_c   1.000
_cell.angle_alpha   90.00
_cell.angle_beta   90.00
_cell.angle_gamma   90.00
#
_symmetry.space_group_name_H-M   'P 1'
#
loop_
_entity.id
_entity.type
_entity.pdbx_description
1 polymer ?
#
loop_
_entity_poly.entity_id
_entity_poly.type
_entity_poly.pdbx_seq_one_letter_code
_entity_poly.pdbx_strand_id
1 'polypeptide(L)'
;MSIKNSFPNYWGKQGDYQFIINGKTLNGYCTSNYCSTDLEKINAGFLYLFDSFFENSSVFESVAKSNINVVEYIMIWLSKVLNRIENKQNNSLDFFYKTYISNQEKYTNSINGISEYNSYKHLIDKKKLKDMNIKDISKLYDAFTELCMMHYEFNEQTPNCDKYLKDAKNFVERYKRLKADSNITEKNSYNQLLSTLLTDYNNFINKCSVKCSNSSFPTIEKAENSVESSEKIVQKLEQISEDSSSSSSITNKLFIVLSIFGAIGFFLGISYKYSLFGFRKRFQKQKLREKLKNIKKKMAH
;
A
#
# COMPACT_ATOMS: atom_id res chain seq x y z
N MET A 1 -9.87 16.94 -8.92
CA MET A 1 -8.69 17.09 -9.80
C MET A 1 -8.14 15.70 -10.08
N SER A 2 -8.01 15.31 -11.34
CA SER A 2 -7.75 13.91 -11.74
C SER A 2 -6.38 13.41 -11.26
N ILE A 3 -6.38 12.30 -10.50
CA ILE A 3 -5.20 11.53 -10.06
C ILE A 3 -4.28 11.15 -11.25
N LYS A 4 -4.77 11.21 -12.49
CA LYS A 4 -3.99 10.93 -13.72
C LYS A 4 -2.81 11.87 -13.96
N ASN A 5 -2.78 13.08 -13.40
CA ASN A 5 -1.76 14.08 -13.76
C ASN A 5 -0.51 14.10 -12.85
N SER A 6 -0.46 13.27 -11.81
CA SER A 6 0.62 13.33 -10.80
C SER A 6 1.77 12.33 -10.99
N PHE A 7 1.70 11.47 -12.01
CA PHE A 7 2.74 10.46 -12.30
C PHE A 7 3.50 10.81 -13.59
N PRO A 8 4.70 11.41 -13.51
CA PRO A 8 5.53 11.60 -14.68
C PRO A 8 6.25 10.29 -14.99
N ASN A 9 6.20 9.93 -16.25
CA ASN A 9 7.23 9.12 -16.88
C ASN A 9 8.50 9.99 -16.92
N TYR A 10 9.61 9.59 -16.28
CA TYR A 10 11.01 9.68 -16.75
C TYR A 10 12.06 9.64 -15.61
N TRP A 11 13.33 9.32 -15.96
CA TRP A 11 14.30 8.51 -15.21
C TRP A 11 15.46 9.31 -14.58
N GLY A 12 15.93 8.89 -13.39
CA GLY A 12 17.25 9.27 -12.82
C GLY A 12 18.09 8.07 -12.38
N LYS A 13 19.42 8.26 -12.29
CA LYS A 13 20.45 7.22 -12.12
C LYS A 13 20.83 7.01 -10.64
N GLN A 14 21.23 5.76 -10.36
CA GLN A 14 22.21 5.31 -9.35
C GLN A 14 21.74 5.26 -7.90
N GLY A 15 21.56 4.05 -7.36
CA GLY A 15 21.51 3.74 -5.91
C GLY A 15 20.30 4.26 -5.13
N ASP A 16 19.67 5.34 -5.59
CA ASP A 16 18.60 6.05 -4.90
C ASP A 16 17.23 5.47 -5.25
N TYR A 17 16.44 5.15 -4.23
CA TYR A 17 15.02 4.89 -4.38
C TYR A 17 14.31 6.18 -4.81
N GLN A 18 14.13 6.38 -6.12
CA GLN A 18 13.27 7.45 -6.62
C GLN A 18 11.81 7.07 -6.35
N PHE A 19 11.22 7.67 -5.32
CA PHE A 19 9.77 7.79 -5.20
C PHE A 19 9.28 8.52 -6.45
N ILE A 20 8.68 7.80 -7.41
CA ILE A 20 8.09 8.43 -8.59
C ILE A 20 6.67 8.88 -8.24
N ILE A 21 6.58 9.83 -7.33
CA ILE A 21 5.60 10.90 -7.43
C ILE A 21 6.43 12.06 -8.01
N ASN A 22 5.89 12.82 -8.97
CA ASN A 22 6.63 13.92 -9.59
C ASN A 22 7.41 14.70 -8.53
N GLY A 23 8.74 14.86 -8.68
CA GLY A 23 9.53 15.58 -7.68
C GLY A 23 8.92 16.95 -7.37
N LYS A 24 8.34 17.61 -8.38
CA LYS A 24 7.60 18.87 -8.22
C LYS A 24 6.31 18.74 -7.40
N THR A 25 5.58 17.63 -7.51
CA THR A 25 4.36 17.37 -6.73
C THR A 25 4.71 17.03 -5.29
N LEU A 26 5.73 16.19 -5.05
CA LEU A 26 6.19 15.88 -3.69
C LEU A 26 6.84 17.07 -3.00
N ASN A 27 7.46 17.98 -3.75
CA ASN A 27 8.11 19.16 -3.19
C ASN A 27 7.16 19.96 -2.28
N GLY A 28 5.88 20.14 -2.65
CA GLY A 28 4.89 20.83 -1.80
C GLY A 28 4.63 20.13 -0.46
N TYR A 29 4.93 18.83 -0.37
CA TYR A 29 4.81 18.04 0.84
C TYR A 29 6.05 18.11 1.75
N CYS A 30 7.18 18.59 1.24
CA CYS A 30 8.40 18.84 2.02
C CYS A 30 8.28 20.12 2.87
N THR A 31 9.02 20.22 3.98
CA THR A 31 8.97 21.40 4.88
C THR A 31 9.51 22.68 4.22
N SER A 32 10.45 22.57 3.29
CA SER A 32 11.11 23.69 2.60
C SER A 32 10.92 23.68 1.08
N ASN A 33 9.81 23.09 0.59
CA ASN A 33 9.55 22.86 -0.84
C ASN A 33 10.61 21.98 -1.56
N TYR A 34 11.46 21.31 -0.80
CA TYR A 34 12.45 20.37 -1.28
C TYR A 34 12.75 19.33 -0.18
N CYS A 35 12.89 18.07 -0.57
CA CYS A 35 13.22 16.96 0.34
C CYS A 35 14.66 16.53 0.09
N SER A 36 15.52 16.79 1.08
CA SER A 36 16.98 16.61 0.99
C SER A 36 17.40 15.18 1.34
N THR A 37 16.68 14.54 2.27
CA THR A 37 16.99 13.19 2.75
C THR A 37 15.96 12.17 2.26
N ASP A 38 16.32 10.89 2.24
CA ASP A 38 15.37 9.82 1.86
C ASP A 38 14.18 9.73 2.83
N LEU A 39 14.42 9.96 4.12
CA LEU A 39 13.34 10.02 5.12
C LEU A 39 12.40 11.22 4.89
N GLU A 40 12.92 12.38 4.48
CA GLU A 40 12.07 13.51 4.07
C GLU A 40 11.23 13.19 2.84
N LYS A 41 11.81 12.52 1.83
CA LYS A 41 11.06 12.07 0.63
C LYS A 41 9.97 11.06 1.00
N ILE A 42 10.26 10.13 1.90
CA ILE A 42 9.27 9.18 2.43
C ILE A 42 8.16 9.93 3.15
N ASN A 43 8.52 10.88 4.00
CA ASN A 43 7.54 11.69 4.73
C ASN A 43 6.64 12.47 3.78
N ALA A 44 7.20 13.08 2.73
CA ALA A 44 6.43 13.75 1.70
C ALA A 44 5.46 12.79 0.99
N GLY A 45 5.92 11.58 0.65
CA GLY A 45 5.06 10.54 0.07
C GLY A 45 3.97 10.05 1.03
N PHE A 46 4.30 9.90 2.30
CA PHE A 46 3.37 9.51 3.35
C PHE A 46 2.28 10.58 3.53
N LEU A 47 2.66 11.86 3.59
CA LEU A 47 1.70 12.97 3.67
C LEU A 47 0.82 13.07 2.43
N TYR A 48 1.39 12.91 1.23
CA TYR A 48 0.64 12.90 -0.02
C TYR A 48 -0.44 11.82 -0.03
N LEU A 49 -0.14 10.61 0.48
CA LEU A 49 -1.15 9.55 0.61
C LEU A 49 -2.27 9.99 1.56
N PHE A 50 -1.96 10.61 2.69
CA PHE A 50 -2.99 11.10 3.60
C PHE A 50 -3.87 12.17 2.95
N ASP A 51 -3.30 13.20 2.32
CA ASP A 51 -4.07 14.21 1.58
C ASP A 51 -4.97 13.56 0.52
N SER A 52 -4.44 12.61 -0.25
CA SER A 52 -5.19 11.94 -1.32
C SER A 52 -6.49 11.26 -0.85
N PHE A 53 -6.57 10.90 0.43
CA PHE A 53 -7.73 10.21 1.00
C PHE A 53 -8.48 11.01 2.07
N PHE A 54 -7.85 12.03 2.67
CA PHE A 54 -8.34 12.67 3.90
C PHE A 54 -8.22 14.20 3.91
N GLU A 55 -7.76 14.85 2.83
CA GLU A 55 -7.49 16.31 2.76
C GLU A 55 -8.62 17.19 3.28
N ASN A 56 -9.87 16.85 2.97
CA ASN A 56 -11.04 17.59 3.41
C ASN A 56 -12.29 16.68 3.44
N SER A 57 -13.39 17.22 3.95
CA SER A 57 -14.65 16.48 4.08
C SER A 57 -15.14 15.92 2.74
N SER A 58 -15.01 16.64 1.63
CA SER A 58 -15.44 16.14 0.32
C SER A 58 -14.60 14.94 -0.15
N VAL A 59 -13.27 15.01 -0.01
CA VAL A 59 -12.36 13.89 -0.32
C VAL A 59 -12.65 12.70 0.60
N PHE A 60 -12.86 12.96 1.89
CA PHE A 60 -13.24 11.94 2.84
C PHE A 60 -14.56 11.28 2.44
N GLU A 61 -15.65 12.02 2.26
CA GLU A 61 -16.97 11.51 1.87
C GLU A 61 -16.93 10.65 0.60
N SER A 62 -16.16 11.10 -0.41
CA SER A 62 -16.10 10.45 -1.72
C SER A 62 -15.22 9.21 -1.74
N VAL A 63 -14.11 9.19 -0.98
CA VAL A 63 -13.09 8.13 -1.07
C VAL A 63 -12.97 7.33 0.23
N ALA A 64 -12.74 8.00 1.35
CA ALA A 64 -12.40 7.33 2.61
C ALA A 64 -13.60 7.00 3.53
N LYS A 65 -14.75 7.68 3.37
CA LYS A 65 -15.97 7.48 4.15
C LYS A 65 -16.71 6.24 3.66
N SER A 66 -16.13 5.13 4.10
CA SER A 66 -16.51 3.74 3.90
C SER A 66 -15.41 2.80 4.37
N ASN A 67 -14.17 3.29 4.54
CA ASN A 67 -13.02 2.43 4.77
C ASN A 67 -11.97 3.02 5.73
N ILE A 68 -12.08 2.66 7.00
CA ILE A 68 -11.07 2.94 8.04
C ILE A 68 -9.76 2.16 7.76
N ASN A 69 -9.76 1.22 6.80
CA ASN A 69 -8.57 0.42 6.47
C ASN A 69 -7.56 1.20 5.62
N VAL A 70 -7.93 2.36 5.04
CA VAL A 70 -6.99 3.20 4.27
C VAL A 70 -5.73 3.52 5.06
N VAL A 71 -5.87 3.88 6.34
CA VAL A 71 -4.73 4.15 7.23
C VAL A 71 -3.84 2.91 7.36
N GLU A 72 -4.43 1.73 7.45
CA GLU A 72 -3.70 0.47 7.55
C GLU A 72 -2.90 0.16 6.28
N TYR A 73 -3.47 0.41 5.10
CA TYR A 73 -2.75 0.28 3.83
C TYR A 73 -1.58 1.25 3.72
N ILE A 74 -1.79 2.51 4.11
CA ILE A 74 -0.71 3.51 4.13
C ILE A 74 0.40 3.06 5.08
N MET A 75 0.06 2.48 6.24
CA MET A 75 1.05 1.95 7.20
C MET A 75 1.79 0.70 6.67
N ILE A 76 1.11 -0.20 5.94
CA ILE A 76 1.73 -1.35 5.25
C ILE A 76 2.75 -0.85 4.21
N TRP A 77 2.36 0.15 3.41
CA TRP A 77 3.25 0.79 2.44
C TRP A 77 4.46 1.44 3.11
N LEU A 78 4.23 2.26 4.15
CA LEU A 78 5.29 2.96 4.88
C LEU A 78 6.30 1.96 5.46
N SER A 79 5.80 0.86 6.04
CA SER A 79 6.63 -0.18 6.64
C SER A 79 7.50 -0.89 5.62
N LYS A 80 6.97 -1.21 4.43
CA LYS A 80 7.76 -1.79 3.33
C LYS A 80 8.87 -0.85 2.87
N VAL A 81 8.52 0.43 2.76
CA VAL A 81 9.42 1.47 2.28
C VAL A 81 10.56 1.70 3.27
N LEU A 82 10.25 1.93 4.54
CA LEU A 82 11.24 2.19 5.59
C LEU A 82 12.13 0.94 5.83
N ASN A 83 11.60 -0.28 5.72
CA ASN A 83 12.37 -1.53 5.88
C ASN A 83 13.42 -1.73 4.77
N ARG A 84 13.37 -0.95 3.69
CA ARG A 84 14.37 -0.98 2.61
C ARG A 84 15.50 0.03 2.82
N ILE A 85 15.33 1.05 3.66
CA ILE A 85 16.40 2.00 3.94
C ILE A 85 17.39 1.34 4.89
N GLU A 86 18.65 1.26 4.43
CA GLU A 86 19.74 0.59 5.14
C GLU A 86 19.91 1.14 6.57
N ASN A 87 20.02 0.22 7.53
CA ASN A 87 19.95 0.42 8.99
C ASN A 87 21.11 1.20 9.61
N LYS A 88 21.44 2.40 9.11
CA LYS A 88 22.44 3.26 9.78
C LYS A 88 21.87 4.03 10.98
N GLN A 89 20.55 4.15 11.09
CA GLN A 89 19.91 5.09 12.03
C GLN A 89 18.77 4.53 12.89
N ASN A 90 18.63 3.21 13.03
CA ASN A 90 17.56 2.64 13.87
C ASN A 90 16.15 3.04 13.37
N ASN A 91 15.91 2.86 12.05
CA ASN A 91 14.71 3.31 11.33
C ASN A 91 13.46 2.47 11.73
N SER A 92 12.94 2.70 12.92
CA SER A 92 11.67 2.14 13.38
C SER A 92 10.49 3.03 12.95
N LEU A 93 9.28 2.47 12.98
CA LEU A 93 8.05 3.26 12.83
C LEU A 93 7.93 4.31 13.94
N ASP A 94 8.33 3.97 15.16
CA ASP A 94 8.40 4.89 16.30
C ASP A 94 9.34 6.08 16.03
N PHE A 95 10.55 5.83 15.49
CA PHE A 95 11.48 6.90 15.13
C PHE A 95 10.91 7.82 14.06
N PHE A 96 10.35 7.25 12.98
CA PHE A 96 9.70 8.03 11.93
C PHE A 96 8.54 8.86 12.48
N TYR A 97 7.70 8.25 13.33
CA TYR A 97 6.56 8.91 13.96
C TYR A 97 6.99 10.07 14.85
N LYS A 98 7.99 9.87 15.71
CA LYS A 98 8.52 10.94 16.58
C LYS A 98 9.12 12.09 15.79
N THR A 99 9.83 11.78 14.71
CA THR A 99 10.55 12.77 13.90
C THR A 99 9.60 13.60 13.04
N TYR A 100 8.64 12.95 12.37
CA TYR A 100 7.86 13.57 11.31
C TYR A 100 6.37 13.72 11.59
N ILE A 101 5.82 13.09 12.63
CA ILE A 101 4.37 13.07 12.88
C ILE A 101 4.02 13.79 14.18
N SER A 102 4.68 13.45 15.31
CA SER A 102 4.27 13.88 16.65
C SER A 102 4.03 15.38 16.81
N ASN A 103 4.92 16.21 16.26
CA ASN A 103 4.97 17.66 16.47
C ASN A 103 5.03 18.45 15.15
N GLN A 104 4.60 17.84 14.05
CA GLN A 104 4.62 18.50 12.74
C GLN A 104 3.22 19.00 12.39
N GLU A 105 3.09 20.31 12.18
CA GLU A 105 1.82 20.98 11.88
C GLU A 105 1.02 20.30 10.77
N LYS A 106 1.71 19.82 9.72
CA LYS A 106 1.08 19.11 8.59
C LYS A 106 0.30 17.84 9.01
N TYR A 107 0.62 17.23 10.16
CA TYR A 107 -0.08 16.05 10.68
C TYR A 107 -0.97 16.37 11.89
N THR A 108 -0.67 17.43 12.64
CA THR A 108 -1.37 17.78 13.88
C THR A 108 -2.50 18.77 13.66
N ASN A 109 -2.45 19.57 12.59
CA ASN A 109 -3.46 20.58 12.31
C ASN A 109 -4.84 19.97 12.14
N SER A 110 -5.84 20.72 12.59
CA SER A 110 -7.23 20.29 12.49
C SER A 110 -7.67 20.26 11.03
N ILE A 111 -8.37 19.20 10.64
CA ILE A 111 -8.97 19.07 9.31
C ILE A 111 -10.42 19.52 9.43
N ASN A 112 -10.74 20.63 8.76
CA ASN A 112 -12.05 21.27 8.91
C ASN A 112 -13.16 20.43 8.28
N GLY A 113 -14.32 20.40 8.95
CA GLY A 113 -15.56 19.84 8.42
C GLY A 113 -15.75 18.33 8.58
N ILE A 114 -15.03 17.69 9.50
CA ILE A 114 -15.13 16.24 9.76
C ILE A 114 -15.21 15.99 11.26
N SER A 115 -16.18 15.18 11.71
CA SER A 115 -16.39 14.87 13.13
C SER A 115 -15.64 13.62 13.58
N GLU A 116 -15.36 12.71 12.64
CA GLU A 116 -14.84 11.37 12.86
C GLU A 116 -13.33 11.34 13.12
N TYR A 117 -12.61 12.37 12.67
CA TYR A 117 -11.20 12.57 12.95
C TYR A 117 -10.85 14.06 12.89
N ASN A 118 -9.94 14.45 13.79
CA ASN A 118 -9.54 15.85 13.89
C ASN A 118 -8.24 16.12 13.11
N SER A 119 -7.36 15.12 12.93
CA SER A 119 -6.08 15.31 12.23
C SER A 119 -5.55 13.97 11.68
N TYR A 120 -4.54 14.02 10.80
CA TYR A 120 -3.87 12.80 10.32
C TYR A 120 -3.18 12.05 11.47
N LYS A 121 -2.57 12.77 12.42
CA LYS A 121 -2.00 12.17 13.61
C LYS A 121 -3.05 11.39 14.40
N HIS A 122 -4.26 11.95 14.58
CA HIS A 122 -5.35 11.28 15.27
C HIS A 122 -5.77 9.96 14.58
N LEU A 123 -5.84 9.96 13.24
CA LEU A 123 -6.11 8.74 12.46
C LEU A 123 -5.05 7.66 12.68
N ILE A 124 -3.77 8.04 12.66
CA ILE A 124 -2.63 7.13 12.85
C ILE A 124 -2.63 6.57 14.27
N ASP A 125 -2.82 7.42 15.28
CA ASP A 125 -2.83 7.02 16.69
C ASP A 125 -3.96 6.04 17.01
N LYS A 126 -5.15 6.25 16.42
CA LYS A 126 -6.30 5.35 16.59
C LYS A 126 -6.00 3.92 16.17
N LYS A 127 -5.11 3.72 15.19
CA LYS A 127 -4.75 2.38 14.69
C LYS A 127 -3.71 1.65 15.54
N LYS A 128 -2.95 2.35 16.40
CA LYS A 128 -1.94 1.73 17.28
C LYS A 128 -0.93 0.84 16.53
N LEU A 129 -0.54 1.25 15.32
CA LEU A 129 0.41 0.52 14.46
C LEU A 129 1.85 1.04 14.56
N LYS A 130 2.06 2.23 15.13
CA LYS A 130 3.38 2.88 15.19
C LYS A 130 4.39 2.13 16.06
N ASP A 131 3.90 1.40 17.05
CA ASP A 131 4.73 0.66 18.01
C ASP A 131 5.10 -0.75 17.49
N MET A 132 4.54 -1.15 16.35
CA MET A 132 4.82 -2.46 15.78
C MET A 132 6.19 -2.54 15.13
N ASN A 133 6.73 -3.76 15.09
CA ASN A 133 7.93 -4.04 14.34
C ASN A 133 7.68 -3.84 12.84
N ILE A 134 8.40 -2.87 12.29
CA ILE A 134 8.39 -2.54 10.88
C ILE A 134 8.59 -3.76 9.96
N LYS A 135 9.47 -4.70 10.36
CA LYS A 135 9.76 -5.90 9.58
C LYS A 135 8.52 -6.78 9.46
N ASP A 136 7.76 -6.92 10.54
CA ASP A 136 6.56 -7.75 10.56
C ASP A 136 5.45 -7.14 9.71
N ILE A 137 5.20 -5.83 9.83
CA ILE A 137 4.23 -5.16 8.95
C ILE A 137 4.67 -5.26 7.47
N SER A 138 5.97 -5.10 7.19
CA SER A 138 6.49 -5.13 5.81
C SER A 138 6.27 -6.46 5.07
N LYS A 139 6.09 -7.58 5.80
CA LYS A 139 5.77 -8.89 5.22
C LYS A 139 4.40 -8.91 4.55
N LEU A 140 3.45 -8.12 5.04
CA LEU A 140 2.08 -8.02 4.49
C LEU A 140 2.05 -7.36 3.11
N TYR A 141 3.08 -6.57 2.77
CA TYR A 141 3.08 -5.71 1.59
C TYR A 141 2.86 -6.46 0.28
N ASP A 142 3.41 -7.67 0.15
CA ASP A 142 3.31 -8.42 -1.09
C ASP A 142 1.87 -8.96 -1.28
N ALA A 143 1.19 -9.40 -0.21
CA ALA A 143 -0.22 -9.80 -0.26
C ALA A 143 -1.13 -8.58 -0.47
N PHE A 144 -0.84 -7.47 0.20
CA PHE A 144 -1.51 -6.19 -0.01
C PHE A 144 -1.43 -5.73 -1.48
N THR A 145 -0.23 -5.78 -2.08
CA THR A 145 -0.02 -5.37 -3.47
C THR A 145 -0.76 -6.28 -4.45
N GLU A 146 -0.74 -7.60 -4.23
CA GLU A 146 -1.53 -8.55 -5.03
C GLU A 146 -3.02 -8.17 -5.01
N LEU A 147 -3.56 -7.90 -3.82
CA LEU A 147 -4.95 -7.51 -3.65
C LEU A 147 -5.28 -6.17 -4.34
N CYS A 148 -4.40 -5.18 -4.24
CA CYS A 148 -4.54 -3.92 -4.95
C CYS A 148 -4.53 -4.10 -6.48
N MET A 149 -3.67 -4.97 -6.99
CA MET A 149 -3.61 -5.29 -8.43
C MET A 149 -4.90 -5.96 -8.89
N MET A 150 -5.43 -6.91 -8.11
CA MET A 150 -6.74 -7.53 -8.40
C MET A 150 -7.84 -6.47 -8.56
N HIS A 151 -7.92 -5.48 -7.65
CA HIS A 151 -8.90 -4.38 -7.74
C HIS A 151 -8.63 -3.43 -8.90
N TYR A 152 -7.36 -3.10 -9.17
CA TYR A 152 -6.98 -2.22 -10.27
C TYR A 152 -7.30 -2.80 -11.65
N GLU A 153 -7.05 -4.10 -11.83
CA GLU A 153 -7.27 -4.79 -13.09
C GLU A 153 -8.71 -5.30 -13.27
N PHE A 154 -9.56 -5.13 -12.25
CA PHE A 154 -10.95 -5.53 -12.31
C PHE A 154 -11.73 -4.65 -13.29
N ASN A 155 -12.24 -5.29 -14.35
CA ASN A 155 -13.12 -4.69 -15.34
C ASN A 155 -14.51 -5.35 -15.27
N GLU A 156 -15.52 -4.55 -14.92
CA GLU A 156 -16.91 -5.01 -14.83
C GLU A 156 -17.56 -5.30 -16.19
N GLN A 157 -17.15 -4.60 -17.23
CA GLN A 157 -17.72 -4.72 -18.58
C GLN A 157 -17.15 -5.92 -19.34
N THR A 158 -15.87 -6.23 -19.10
CA THR A 158 -15.14 -7.32 -19.74
C THR A 158 -14.37 -8.13 -18.68
N PRO A 159 -15.09 -8.90 -17.83
CA PRO A 159 -14.46 -9.63 -16.75
C PRO A 159 -13.53 -10.73 -17.28
N ASN A 160 -12.30 -10.77 -16.80
CA ASN A 160 -11.34 -11.84 -17.08
C ASN A 160 -11.29 -12.83 -15.91
N CYS A 161 -12.28 -13.73 -15.85
CA CYS A 161 -12.48 -14.62 -14.72
C CYS A 161 -11.31 -15.57 -14.46
N ASP A 162 -10.67 -16.10 -15.50
CA ASP A 162 -9.50 -16.98 -15.37
C ASP A 162 -8.33 -16.27 -14.70
N LYS A 163 -8.10 -15.01 -15.07
CA LYS A 163 -7.08 -14.17 -14.45
C LYS A 163 -7.42 -13.90 -12.98
N TYR A 164 -8.63 -13.43 -12.69
CA TYR A 164 -9.05 -13.14 -11.32
C TYR A 164 -8.96 -14.39 -10.42
N LEU A 165 -9.31 -15.57 -10.95
CA LEU A 165 -9.21 -16.83 -10.22
C LEU A 165 -7.75 -17.19 -9.90
N LYS A 166 -6.84 -16.95 -10.85
CA LYS A 166 -5.41 -17.16 -10.64
C LYS A 166 -4.86 -16.21 -9.57
N ASP A 167 -5.18 -14.93 -9.67
CA ASP A 167 -4.70 -13.91 -8.73
C ASP A 167 -5.28 -14.15 -7.32
N ALA A 168 -6.56 -14.56 -7.23
CA ALA A 168 -7.18 -14.98 -5.98
C ALA A 168 -6.46 -16.18 -5.33
N LYS A 169 -6.08 -17.20 -6.10
CA LYS A 169 -5.28 -18.33 -5.59
C LYS A 169 -3.92 -17.87 -5.06
N ASN A 170 -3.23 -16.98 -5.76
CA ASN A 170 -1.96 -16.41 -5.30
C ASN A 170 -2.12 -15.65 -3.98
N PHE A 171 -3.17 -14.82 -3.87
CA PHE A 171 -3.46 -14.09 -2.64
C PHE A 171 -3.71 -15.05 -1.47
N VAL A 172 -4.55 -16.07 -1.65
CA VAL A 172 -4.86 -17.06 -0.60
C VAL A 172 -3.62 -17.79 -0.12
N GLU A 173 -2.72 -18.18 -1.03
CA GLU A 173 -1.46 -18.83 -0.67
C GLU A 173 -0.57 -17.91 0.17
N ARG A 174 -0.41 -16.64 -0.24
CA ARG A 174 0.36 -15.64 0.51
C ARG A 174 -0.25 -15.38 1.88
N TYR A 175 -1.57 -15.23 1.95
CA TYR A 175 -2.30 -14.99 3.20
C TYR A 175 -2.09 -16.14 4.20
N LYS A 176 -2.19 -17.40 3.75
CA LYS A 176 -1.94 -18.58 4.61
C LYS A 176 -0.53 -18.58 5.19
N ARG A 177 0.49 -18.21 4.39
CA ARG A 177 1.88 -18.10 4.87
C ARG A 177 2.04 -17.00 5.93
N LEU A 178 1.40 -15.84 5.72
CA LEU A 178 1.42 -14.74 6.69
C LEU A 178 0.75 -15.12 8.01
N LYS A 179 -0.40 -15.81 7.95
CA LYS A 179 -1.10 -16.30 9.15
C LYS A 179 -0.28 -17.34 9.94
N ALA A 180 0.54 -18.14 9.26
CA ALA A 180 1.35 -19.17 9.87
C ALA A 180 2.69 -18.65 10.47
N ASP A 181 3.04 -17.38 10.28
CA ASP A 181 4.30 -16.83 10.77
C ASP A 181 4.25 -16.64 12.30
N SER A 182 4.83 -17.60 13.02
CA SER A 182 4.88 -17.61 14.49
C SER A 182 5.87 -16.60 15.08
N ASN A 183 6.75 -16.01 14.27
CA ASN A 183 7.80 -15.09 14.74
C ASN A 183 7.29 -13.69 15.09
N ILE A 184 6.01 -13.40 14.85
CA ILE A 184 5.42 -12.08 15.01
C ILE A 184 5.04 -11.84 16.48
N THR A 185 5.63 -10.81 17.08
CA THR A 185 5.49 -10.47 18.50
C THR A 185 4.20 -9.69 18.81
N GLU A 186 3.81 -8.72 17.98
CA GLU A 186 2.57 -7.93 18.20
C GLU A 186 1.35 -8.54 17.48
N LYS A 187 0.89 -9.70 17.96
CA LYS A 187 -0.18 -10.46 17.29
C LYS A 187 -1.50 -9.71 17.16
N ASN A 188 -1.93 -8.89 18.13
CA ASN A 188 -3.26 -8.24 18.07
C ASN A 188 -3.37 -7.24 16.91
N SER A 189 -2.45 -6.27 16.86
CA SER A 189 -2.43 -5.27 15.77
C SER A 189 -2.08 -5.91 14.42
N TYR A 190 -1.22 -6.93 14.39
CA TYR A 190 -0.94 -7.67 13.17
C TYR A 190 -2.17 -8.45 12.66
N ASN A 191 -2.90 -9.09 13.56
CA ASN A 191 -4.14 -9.80 13.23
C ASN A 191 -5.21 -8.85 12.72
N GLN A 192 -5.25 -7.60 13.21
CA GLN A 192 -6.11 -6.56 12.64
C GLN A 192 -5.74 -6.28 11.17
N LEU A 193 -4.45 -6.11 10.85
CA LEU A 193 -4.00 -5.92 9.46
C LEU A 193 -4.36 -7.12 8.57
N LEU A 194 -4.17 -8.35 9.06
CA LEU A 194 -4.60 -9.56 8.35
C LEU A 194 -6.12 -9.59 8.15
N SER A 195 -6.90 -9.29 9.18
CA SER A 195 -8.36 -9.26 9.10
C SER A 195 -8.85 -8.23 8.08
N THR A 196 -8.17 -7.10 7.97
CA THR A 196 -8.42 -6.09 6.95
C THR A 196 -8.19 -6.67 5.56
N LEU A 197 -7.00 -7.20 5.27
CA LEU A 197 -6.69 -7.79 3.95
C LEU A 197 -7.67 -8.93 3.59
N LEU A 198 -8.08 -9.75 4.56
CA LEU A 198 -9.06 -10.81 4.35
C LEU A 198 -10.45 -10.26 4.05
N THR A 199 -10.89 -9.25 4.79
CA THR A 199 -12.19 -8.59 4.55
C THR A 199 -12.26 -8.05 3.14
N ASP A 200 -11.19 -7.38 2.71
CA ASP A 200 -11.11 -6.78 1.39
C ASP A 200 -11.06 -7.82 0.27
N TYR A 201 -10.33 -8.91 0.48
CA TYR A 201 -10.34 -10.05 -0.42
C TYR A 201 -11.75 -10.65 -0.55
N ASN A 202 -12.46 -10.82 0.57
CA ASN A 202 -13.83 -11.33 0.55
C ASN A 202 -14.78 -10.39 -0.21
N ASN A 203 -14.60 -9.07 -0.06
CA ASN A 203 -15.35 -8.07 -0.83
C ASN A 203 -15.04 -8.18 -2.33
N PHE A 204 -13.77 -8.39 -2.69
CA PHE A 204 -13.37 -8.61 -4.08
C PHE A 204 -14.04 -9.84 -4.69
N ILE A 205 -13.92 -11.00 -4.03
CA ILE A 205 -14.48 -12.25 -4.56
C ILE A 205 -16.00 -12.21 -4.62
N ASN A 206 -16.67 -11.54 -3.67
CA ASN A 206 -18.12 -11.38 -3.71
C ASN A 206 -18.55 -10.61 -4.97
N LYS A 207 -17.88 -9.48 -5.24
CA LYS A 207 -18.14 -8.69 -6.45
C LYS A 207 -17.78 -9.46 -7.73
N CYS A 208 -16.68 -10.20 -7.70
CA CYS A 208 -16.22 -10.99 -8.83
C CYS A 208 -17.15 -12.18 -9.13
N SER A 209 -17.67 -12.85 -8.10
CA SER A 209 -18.56 -14.01 -8.24
C SER A 209 -19.85 -13.67 -8.96
N VAL A 210 -20.38 -12.46 -8.75
CA VAL A 210 -21.55 -11.94 -9.49
C VAL A 210 -21.27 -11.82 -11.00
N LYS A 211 -20.02 -11.54 -11.38
CA LYS A 211 -19.60 -11.37 -12.79
C LYS A 211 -19.01 -12.63 -13.42
N CYS A 212 -18.58 -13.57 -12.59
CA CYS A 212 -17.86 -14.79 -12.96
C CYS A 212 -18.55 -16.02 -12.38
N SER A 213 -19.85 -16.19 -12.67
CA SER A 213 -20.72 -17.19 -12.03
C SER A 213 -20.25 -18.65 -12.18
N ASN A 214 -19.43 -18.95 -13.19
CA ASN A 214 -18.89 -20.30 -13.43
C ASN A 214 -17.55 -20.56 -12.71
N SER A 215 -16.98 -19.56 -12.02
CA SER A 215 -15.69 -19.67 -11.34
C SER A 215 -15.85 -19.93 -9.85
N SER A 216 -15.24 -21.02 -9.35
CA SER A 216 -15.15 -21.28 -7.92
C SER A 216 -13.91 -20.58 -7.34
N PHE A 217 -14.10 -19.39 -6.78
CA PHE A 217 -13.04 -18.64 -6.12
C PHE A 217 -12.66 -19.29 -4.77
N PRO A 218 -11.35 -19.32 -4.43
CA PRO A 218 -10.94 -19.92 -3.17
C PRO A 218 -11.39 -19.04 -2.00
N THR A 219 -12.18 -19.61 -1.10
CA THR A 219 -12.54 -18.95 0.16
C THR A 219 -11.46 -19.19 1.20
N ILE A 220 -11.23 -18.20 2.06
CA ILE A 220 -10.44 -18.38 3.28
C ILE A 220 -11.46 -18.47 4.40
N GLU A 221 -11.76 -19.69 4.85
CA GLU A 221 -12.56 -19.86 6.06
C GLU A 221 -11.92 -19.07 7.21
N LYS A 222 -12.73 -18.30 7.94
CA LYS A 222 -12.35 -17.84 9.28
C LYS A 222 -12.24 -19.09 10.13
N ALA A 223 -11.06 -19.70 10.18
CA ALA A 223 -10.81 -20.74 11.16
C ALA A 223 -11.05 -20.13 12.55
N GLU A 224 -12.15 -20.58 13.17
CA GLU A 224 -12.52 -20.36 14.56
C GLU A 224 -11.30 -20.63 15.44
N ASN A 225 -10.97 -19.66 16.29
CA ASN A 225 -10.26 -19.76 17.58
C ASN A 225 -9.72 -18.38 17.97
N SER A 226 -10.63 -17.45 18.27
CA SER A 226 -10.42 -16.45 19.32
C SER A 226 -11.77 -16.20 19.97
N VAL A 227 -11.91 -16.78 21.15
CA VAL A 227 -13.07 -16.84 22.03
C VAL A 227 -13.68 -15.44 22.25
N GLU A 228 -15.02 -15.38 22.12
CA GLU A 228 -15.92 -14.43 22.81
C GLU A 228 -16.28 -13.04 22.20
N SER A 229 -16.08 -12.79 20.90
CA SER A 229 -16.61 -11.56 20.25
C SER A 229 -17.33 -11.77 18.92
N SER A 230 -17.41 -13.00 18.43
CA SER A 230 -17.88 -13.32 17.07
C SER A 230 -19.40 -13.43 16.92
N GLU A 231 -20.15 -13.79 17.97
CA GLU A 231 -21.62 -13.88 17.89
C GLU A 231 -22.26 -12.51 17.58
N LYS A 232 -21.67 -11.42 18.09
CA LYS A 232 -22.09 -10.04 17.76
C LYS A 232 -21.75 -9.61 16.33
N ILE A 233 -20.81 -10.27 15.65
CA ILE A 233 -20.39 -9.90 14.29
C ILE A 233 -21.22 -10.65 13.25
N VAL A 234 -21.58 -11.91 13.50
CA VAL A 234 -22.43 -12.71 12.60
C VAL A 234 -23.86 -12.18 12.60
N GLN A 235 -24.43 -11.89 13.79
CA GLN A 235 -25.75 -11.24 13.88
C GLN A 235 -25.77 -9.83 13.25
N LYS A 236 -24.63 -9.11 13.30
CA LYS A 236 -24.48 -7.80 12.64
C LYS A 236 -24.40 -7.90 11.12
N LEU A 237 -23.96 -9.04 10.55
CA LEU A 237 -23.92 -9.23 9.11
C LEU A 237 -25.27 -9.64 8.53
N GLU A 238 -26.05 -10.46 9.24
CA GLU A 238 -27.43 -10.80 8.86
C GLU A 238 -28.38 -9.59 8.97
N GLN A 239 -28.15 -8.67 9.90
CA GLN A 239 -28.90 -7.40 9.95
C GLN A 239 -28.51 -6.38 8.86
N ILE A 240 -27.36 -6.52 8.19
CA ILE A 240 -26.95 -5.59 7.11
C ILE A 240 -27.60 -5.95 5.76
N SER A 241 -28.13 -7.17 5.59
CA SER A 241 -28.75 -7.58 4.32
C SER A 241 -30.11 -6.93 4.04
N GLU A 242 -30.74 -6.29 5.03
CA GLU A 242 -31.97 -5.51 4.81
C GLU A 242 -31.73 -4.10 4.24
N ASP A 243 -30.46 -3.68 4.10
CA ASP A 243 -30.08 -2.34 3.60
C ASP A 243 -29.20 -2.47 2.34
N SER A 244 -29.76 -3.03 1.26
CA SER A 244 -29.01 -3.40 0.03
C SER A 244 -28.38 -2.21 -0.72
N SER A 245 -28.79 -0.99 -0.40
CA SER A 245 -28.26 0.27 -0.96
C SER A 245 -26.92 0.69 -0.32
N SER A 246 -26.79 0.58 1.01
CA SER A 246 -25.65 1.13 1.75
C SER A 246 -24.39 0.25 1.62
N SER A 247 -24.57 -1.08 1.64
CA SER A 247 -23.52 -2.08 1.47
C SER A 247 -22.86 -2.05 0.07
N SER A 248 -23.65 -1.79 -0.97
CA SER A 248 -23.15 -1.58 -2.35
C SER A 248 -22.26 -0.34 -2.44
N SER A 249 -22.65 0.77 -1.79
CA SER A 249 -21.85 2.01 -1.81
C SER A 249 -20.51 1.86 -1.11
N ILE A 250 -20.47 1.15 0.04
CA ILE A 250 -19.24 0.90 0.81
C ILE A 250 -18.28 0.02 0.01
N THR A 251 -18.80 -1.05 -0.58
CA THR A 251 -18.00 -1.96 -1.43
C THR A 251 -17.40 -1.21 -2.62
N ASN A 252 -18.18 -0.36 -3.29
CA ASN A 252 -17.69 0.40 -4.43
C ASN A 252 -16.59 1.42 -4.05
N LYS A 253 -16.70 2.08 -2.91
CA LYS A 253 -15.65 3.01 -2.42
C LYS A 253 -14.37 2.28 -2.01
N LEU A 254 -14.47 1.12 -1.36
CA LEU A 254 -13.32 0.24 -1.09
C LEU A 254 -12.58 -0.14 -2.36
N PHE A 255 -13.34 -0.52 -3.42
CA PHE A 255 -12.77 -0.81 -4.72
C PHE A 255 -11.97 0.37 -5.28
N ILE A 256 -12.51 1.59 -5.20
CA ILE A 256 -11.81 2.81 -5.64
C ILE A 256 -10.47 2.98 -4.90
N VAL A 257 -10.47 2.86 -3.57
CA VAL A 257 -9.25 2.97 -2.74
C VAL A 257 -8.18 1.96 -3.18
N LEU A 258 -8.55 0.67 -3.28
CA LEU A 258 -7.60 -0.38 -3.60
C LEU A 258 -7.11 -0.29 -5.06
N SER A 259 -7.96 0.15 -5.99
CA SER A 259 -7.56 0.44 -7.36
C SER A 259 -6.58 1.62 -7.45
N ILE A 260 -6.69 2.64 -6.58
CA ILE A 260 -5.70 3.73 -6.49
C ILE A 260 -4.33 3.17 -6.05
N PHE A 261 -4.30 2.35 -4.99
CA PHE A 261 -3.06 1.69 -4.56
C PHE A 261 -2.50 0.73 -5.62
N GLY A 262 -3.37 0.04 -6.36
CA GLY A 262 -2.97 -0.86 -7.45
C GLY A 262 -2.38 -0.09 -8.62
N ALA A 263 -2.98 1.04 -9.01
CA ALA A 263 -2.42 1.94 -10.01
C ALA A 263 -1.05 2.46 -9.56
N ILE A 264 -0.92 2.92 -8.32
CA ILE A 264 0.37 3.34 -7.74
C ILE A 264 1.39 2.21 -7.84
N GLY A 265 1.05 1.00 -7.38
CA GLY A 265 1.90 -0.18 -7.44
C GLY A 265 2.31 -0.57 -8.87
N PHE A 266 1.39 -0.52 -9.83
CA PHE A 266 1.63 -0.83 -11.24
C PHE A 266 2.59 0.17 -11.89
N PHE A 267 2.35 1.47 -11.72
CA PHE A 267 3.24 2.51 -12.24
C PHE A 267 4.63 2.46 -11.58
N LEU A 268 4.71 2.15 -10.29
CA LEU A 268 5.98 1.96 -9.58
C LEU A 268 6.70 0.65 -9.98
N GLY A 269 5.96 -0.44 -10.25
CA GLY A 269 6.51 -1.73 -10.64
C GLY A 269 7.03 -1.76 -12.08
N ILE A 270 6.34 -1.09 -13.00
CA ILE A 270 6.78 -0.93 -14.39
C ILE A 270 8.06 -0.11 -14.45
N SER A 271 8.09 1.04 -13.77
CA SER A 271 9.28 1.88 -13.69
C SER A 271 10.47 1.12 -13.07
N TYR A 272 10.23 0.25 -12.08
CA TYR A 272 11.26 -0.64 -11.54
C TYR A 272 11.81 -1.65 -12.56
N LYS A 273 10.95 -2.35 -13.31
CA LYS A 273 11.38 -3.34 -14.33
C LYS A 273 12.21 -2.70 -15.44
N TYR A 274 11.80 -1.52 -15.90
CA TYR A 274 12.53 -0.75 -16.91
C TYR A 274 13.87 -0.21 -16.38
N SER A 275 13.93 0.28 -15.14
CA SER A 275 15.16 0.71 -14.48
C SER A 275 16.19 -0.43 -14.32
N LEU A 276 15.75 -1.60 -13.85
CA LEU A 276 16.61 -2.78 -13.68
C LEU A 276 17.18 -3.29 -15.01
N PHE A 277 16.38 -3.26 -16.08
CA PHE A 277 16.83 -3.66 -17.42
C PHE A 277 17.87 -2.67 -18.00
N GLY A 278 17.68 -1.36 -17.77
CA GLY A 278 18.66 -0.33 -18.12
C GLY A 278 19.99 -0.50 -17.37
N PHE A 279 19.95 -0.91 -16.10
CA PHE A 279 21.13 -1.20 -15.29
C PHE A 279 21.96 -2.37 -15.82
N ARG A 280 21.30 -3.50 -16.14
CA ARG A 280 21.97 -4.69 -16.69
C ARG A 280 22.71 -4.37 -18.00
N LYS A 281 22.10 -3.58 -18.89
CA LYS A 281 22.69 -3.18 -20.18
C LYS A 281 23.90 -2.26 -20.00
N ARG A 282 23.88 -1.36 -19.00
CA ARG A 282 25.02 -0.48 -18.68
C ARG A 282 26.19 -1.24 -18.05
N PHE A 283 25.91 -2.17 -17.14
CA PHE A 283 26.94 -3.01 -16.53
C PHE A 283 27.68 -3.85 -17.58
N GLN A 284 26.96 -4.45 -18.53
CA GLN A 284 27.57 -5.17 -19.66
C GLN A 284 28.47 -4.26 -20.51
N LYS A 285 28.04 -3.02 -20.79
CA LYS A 285 28.82 -2.05 -21.56
C LYS A 285 30.07 -1.57 -20.83
N GLN A 286 30.02 -1.40 -19.50
CA GLN A 286 31.20 -1.13 -18.66
C GLN A 286 32.18 -2.31 -18.67
N LYS A 287 31.67 -3.55 -18.50
CA LYS A 287 32.49 -4.77 -18.56
C LYS A 287 33.21 -4.92 -19.91
N LEU A 288 32.55 -4.55 -21.01
CA LEU A 288 33.18 -4.56 -22.35
C LEU A 288 34.30 -3.51 -22.48
N ARG A 289 34.10 -2.31 -21.93
CA ARG A 289 35.11 -1.22 -21.95
C ARG A 289 36.33 -1.55 -21.11
N GLU A 290 36.13 -2.14 -19.93
CA GLU A 290 37.19 -2.66 -19.06
C GLU A 290 38.03 -3.73 -19.78
N LYS A 291 37.37 -4.70 -20.44
CA LYS A 291 38.06 -5.71 -21.25
C LYS A 291 38.90 -5.10 -22.37
N LEU A 292 38.36 -4.13 -23.11
CA LEU A 292 39.08 -3.42 -24.17
C LEU A 292 40.29 -2.64 -23.64
N LYS A 293 40.18 -1.98 -22.49
CA LYS A 293 41.30 -1.30 -21.83
C LYS A 293 42.41 -2.27 -21.43
N ASN A 294 42.05 -3.42 -20.85
CA ASN A 294 43.03 -4.44 -20.44
C ASN A 294 43.76 -5.07 -21.65
N ILE A 295 43.06 -5.26 -22.77
CA ILE A 295 43.68 -5.73 -24.02
C ILE A 295 44.66 -4.67 -24.55
N LYS A 296 44.26 -3.39 -24.60
CA LYS A 296 45.17 -2.29 -25.00
C LYS A 296 46.41 -2.20 -24.12
N LYS A 297 46.27 -2.39 -22.81
CA LYS A 297 47.39 -2.36 -21.86
C LYS A 297 48.37 -3.52 -22.06
N LYS A 298 47.88 -4.69 -22.49
CA LYS A 298 48.73 -5.85 -22.83
C LYS A 298 49.46 -5.73 -24.17
N MET A 299 48.94 -4.95 -25.11
CA MET A 299 49.59 -4.74 -26.43
C MET A 299 50.64 -3.61 -26.40
N ALA A 300 50.67 -2.81 -25.33
CA ALA A 300 51.61 -1.71 -25.14
C ALA A 300 52.86 -2.11 -24.32
N HIS A 301 52.97 -3.39 -23.97
CA HIS A 301 54.11 -4.04 -23.32
C HIS A 301 54.64 -5.12 -24.26
#